data_AF-A0A5E6W5X3-F1
#
_entry.id   AF-A0A5E6W5X3-F1
#
_cell.length_a   1.000
_cell.length_b   1.000
_cell.length_c   1.000
_cell.angle_alpha   90.00
_cell.angle_beta   90.00
_cell.angle_gamma   90.00
#
_symmetry.space_group_name_H-M   'P 1'
#
loop_
_entity.id
_entity.type
_entity.pdbx_description
1 polymer ?
#
loop_
_entity_poly.entity_id
_entity_poly.type
_entity_poly.pdbx_seq_one_letter_code
_entity_poly.pdbx_strand_id
1 'polypeptide(L)' 'MQVPLAVVRGHKSRVVMRHHTRFVSRLAQGEALSMPGGHMFPLERPQDTARLLKNLFNRWENRQDKDCA' A
#
# COMPACT_ATOMS: atom_id res chain seq x y z
N MET A 1 2.02 16.67 -12.26
CA MET A 1 2.86 15.65 -11.59
C MET A 1 1.91 14.61 -11.01
N GLN A 2 1.98 13.36 -11.46
CA GLN A 2 1.23 12.25 -10.84
C GLN A 2 2.20 11.53 -9.90
N VAL A 3 1.81 11.34 -8.64
CA VAL A 3 2.63 10.67 -7.63
C VAL A 3 1.98 9.33 -7.30
N PRO A 4 2.75 8.22 -7.25
CA PRO A 4 2.19 6.93 -6.86
C PRO A 4 1.67 6.97 -5.43
N LEU A 5 0.50 6.37 -5.21
CA LEU A 5 -0.17 6.33 -3.90
C LEU A 5 -0.50 4.88 -3.54
N ALA A 6 -0.10 4.44 -2.35
CA ALA A 6 -0.57 3.19 -1.79
C ALA A 6 -1.21 3.41 -0.42
N VAL A 7 -2.37 2.78 -0.20
CA VAL A 7 -2.99 2.70 1.12
C VAL A 7 -2.88 1.27 1.63
N VAL A 8 -2.17 1.10 2.74
CA VAL A 8 -2.02 -0.18 3.42
C VAL A 8 -2.88 -0.17 4.69
N ARG A 9 -3.77 -1.16 4.83
CA ARG A 9 -4.62 -1.33 6.02
C ARG A 9 -4.49 -2.72 6.61
N GLY A 10 -4.76 -2.85 7.91
CA GLY A 10 -4.92 -4.16 8.53
C GLY A 10 -6.29 -4.76 8.23
N HIS A 11 -6.35 -6.06 7.93
CA HIS A 11 -7.55 -6.80 7.52
C HIS A 11 -8.67 -6.73 8.57
N LYS A 12 -8.32 -6.66 9.85
CA LYS A 12 -9.27 -6.52 10.97
C LYS A 12 -9.34 -5.08 11.50
N SER A 13 -8.73 -4.11 10.82
CA SER A 13 -8.79 -2.69 11.23
C SER A 13 -10.23 -2.17 11.18
N ARG A 14 -10.64 -1.54 12.29
CA ARG A 14 -11.91 -0.80 12.44
C ARG A 14 -11.76 0.70 12.18
N VAL A 15 -10.54 1.19 11.95
CA VAL A 15 -10.24 2.61 11.73
C VAL A 15 -10.21 2.92 10.24
N VAL A 16 -9.37 2.22 9.48
CA VAL A 16 -9.31 2.34 8.02
C VAL A 16 -10.00 1.14 7.43
N MET A 17 -11.29 1.23 7.14
CA MET A 17 -12.11 0.10 6.65
C MET A 17 -11.91 -0.16 5.15
N ARG A 18 -12.26 -1.37 4.68
CA ARG A 18 -12.13 -1.77 3.26
C ARG A 18 -12.84 -0.81 2.29
N HIS A 19 -13.98 -0.23 2.68
CA HIS A 19 -14.71 0.66 1.79
C HIS A 19 -14.05 2.04 1.65
N HIS A 20 -13.25 2.49 2.64
CA HIS A 20 -12.48 3.74 2.55
C HIS A 20 -11.43 3.70 1.43
N THR A 21 -10.90 2.50 1.11
CA THR A 21 -9.83 2.35 0.12
C THR A 21 -10.35 2.09 -1.30
N ARG A 22 -11.68 2.01 -1.51
CA ARG A 22 -12.26 1.67 -2.83
C ARG A 22 -11.88 2.66 -3.93
N PHE A 23 -11.80 3.94 -3.60
CA PHE A 23 -11.45 4.98 -4.58
C PHE A 23 -9.96 5.01 -4.92
N VAL A 24 -9.10 4.53 -4.02
CA VAL A 24 -7.64 4.50 -4.23
C VAL A 24 -7.31 3.61 -5.42
N SER A 25 -7.92 2.43 -5.51
CA SER A 25 -7.72 1.50 -6.64
C SER A 25 -8.22 2.03 -7.99
N ARG A 26 -8.93 3.17 -8.02
CA ARG A 26 -9.39 3.82 -9.27
C ARG A 26 -8.46 4.93 -9.75
N LEU A 27 -7.47 5.33 -8.95
CA LEU A 27 -6.48 6.30 -9.37
C LEU A 27 -5.46 5.62 -10.30
N ALA A 28 -4.95 6.36 -11.30
CA ALA A 28 -4.04 5.83 -12.32
C ALA A 28 -2.78 5.14 -11.74
N GLN A 29 -2.33 5.59 -10.57
CA GLN A 29 -1.19 5.02 -9.84
C GLN A 29 -1.55 4.68 -8.38
N GLY A 30 -2.82 4.35 -8.13
CA GLY A 30 -3.33 4.06 -6.79
C GLY A 30 -3.45 2.56 -6.49
N GLU A 31 -2.88 2.14 -5.37
CA GLU A 31 -2.94 0.75 -4.89
C GLU A 31 -3.59 0.67 -3.49
N ALA A 32 -4.45 -0.32 -3.28
CA ALA A 32 -5.02 -0.62 -1.97
C ALA A 32 -4.56 -2.01 -1.52
N LEU A 33 -3.81 -2.08 -0.42
CA LEU A 33 -3.22 -3.30 0.11
C LEU A 33 -3.80 -3.61 1.49
N SER A 34 -3.92 -4.91 1.79
CA SER A 34 -4.37 -5.37 3.11
C SER A 34 -3.33 -6.29 3.75
N MET A 35 -2.95 -5.96 4.98
CA MET A 35 -2.07 -6.77 5.83
C MET A 35 -2.88 -7.58 6.84
N PRO A 36 -2.44 -8.78 7.25
CA PRO A 36 -3.02 -9.46 8.41
C PRO A 36 -2.82 -8.61 9.67
N GLY A 37 -3.85 -8.48 10.50
CA GLY A 37 -3.78 -7.70 11.75
C GLY A 37 -4.88 -6.66 11.91
N GLY A 38 -4.81 -5.94 13.03
CA GLY A 38 -5.67 -4.81 13.38
C GLY A 38 -5.20 -3.49 12.76
N HIS A 39 -5.57 -2.36 13.35
CA HIS A 39 -5.03 -1.07 12.91
C HIS A 39 -3.51 -0.96 13.13
N MET A 40 -3.03 -1.56 14.22
CA MET A 40 -1.63 -1.58 14.61
C MET A 40 -0.83 -2.69 13.91
N PHE A 41 -1.29 -3.18 12.75
CA PHE A 41 -0.59 -4.22 11.99
C PHE A 41 0.92 -3.95 11.77
N PRO A 42 1.42 -2.69 11.67
CA PRO A 42 2.86 -2.46 11.59
C PRO A 42 3.63 -2.94 12.83
N LEU A 43 3.02 -2.88 14.01
CA LEU A 43 3.62 -3.36 15.27
C LEU A 43 3.33 -4.84 15.53
N GLU A 44 2.16 -5.34 15.10
CA GLU A 44 1.79 -6.75 15.26
C GLU A 44 2.62 -7.66 14.35
N ARG A 45 2.98 -7.17 13.15
CA ARG A 45 3.74 -7.92 12.13
C ARG A 45 4.82 -7.04 11.50
N PRO A 46 5.85 -6.64 12.25
CA PRO A 46 6.83 -5.66 11.79
C PRO A 46 7.63 -6.14 10.57
N GLN A 47 8.05 -7.41 10.57
CA GLN A 47 8.84 -7.97 9.45
C GLN A 47 8.01 -8.12 8.18
N ASP A 48 6.78 -8.61 8.29
CA ASP A 48 5.88 -8.74 7.13
C ASP A 48 5.53 -7.36 6.57
N THR A 49 5.29 -6.37 7.44
CA THR A 49 5.04 -4.98 7.03
C THR A 49 6.25 -4.38 6.33
N ALA A 50 7.46 -4.54 6.88
CA ALA A 50 8.69 -4.05 6.26
C ALA A 50 8.92 -4.68 4.87
N ARG A 51 8.68 -5.98 4.72
CA ARG A 51 8.77 -6.67 3.42
C ARG A 51 7.75 -6.12 2.42
N LEU A 52 6.51 -5.90 2.86
CA LEU A 52 5.48 -5.28 2.00
C LEU A 52 5.91 -3.90 1.52
N LEU A 53 6.45 -3.06 2.41
CA LEU A 53 6.90 -1.71 2.07
C LEU A 53 8.11 -1.73 1.12
N LYS A 54 9.11 -2.59 1.35
CA LYS A 54 10.25 -2.75 0.43
C LYS A 54 9.78 -3.17 -0.97
N ASN A 55 8.89 -4.16 -1.04
CA ASN A 55 8.33 -4.61 -2.31
C ASN A 55 7.51 -3.52 -3.00
N LEU A 56 6.83 -2.66 -2.24
CA LEU A 56 6.09 -1.51 -2.79
C LEU A 56 7.04 -0.48 -3.40
N PHE A 57 8.09 -0.09 -2.68
CA PHE A 57 9.06 0.89 -3.17
C PHE A 57 9.81 0.39 -4.41
N ASN A 58 10.26 -0.88 -4.41
CA ASN A 58 10.91 -1.47 -5.59
C ASN A 58 9.98 -1.46 -6.83
N ARG A 59 8.66 -1.63 -6.66
CA ARG A 59 7.71 -1.53 -7.78
C ARG A 59 7.62 -0.11 -8.33
N TRP A 60 7.69 0.89 -7.46
CA TRP A 60 7.64 2.30 -7.87
C TRP A 60 8.92 2.72 -8.60
N GLU A 61 10.09 2.35 -8.10
CA GLU A 61 11.38 2.58 -8.78
C GLU A 61 11.37 1.96 -10.18
N ASN A 62 10.99 0.68 -10.29
CA ASN A 62 10.88 0.00 -11.59
C ASN A 62 9.86 0.62 -12.55
N ARG A 63 8.87 1.37 -12.06
CA ARG A 63 7.91 2.10 -12.92
C ARG A 63 8.51 3.43 -13.39
N GLN A 64 9.22 4.15 -12.52
CA GLN A 64 9.92 5.37 -12.87
C GLN A 64 10.99 5.14 -13.95
N ASP A 65 11.76 4.05 -13.84
CA ASP A 65 12.77 3.70 -14.83
C ASP A 65 12.18 3.44 -16.23
N LYS A 66 10.92 2.97 -16.30
CA LYS A 66 10.22 2.72 -17.57
C LYS A 66 9.61 3.98 -18.18
N ASP A 67 9.25 4.98 -17.38
CA ASP A 67 8.71 6.24 -17.89
C ASP A 67 9.81 7.15 -18.46
N CYS A 68 11.08 6.91 -18.11
CA CYS A 68 12.24 7.66 -18.61
C CYS A 68 12.93 7.03 -19.84
N ALA A 69 12.55 5.82 -20.26
CA ALA A 69 13.11 5.08 -21.39
C ALA A 69 12.18 5.12 -22.62
#